data_AF-A0AAU6NXN8-F1
#
_entry.id   AF-A0AAU6NXN8-F1
#
_cell.length_a   1.000
_cell.length_b   1.000
_cell.length_c   1.000
_cell.angle_alpha   90.00
_cell.angle_beta   90.00
_cell.angle_gamma   90.00
#
_symmetry.space_group_name_H-M   'P 1'
#
loop_
_entity.id
_entity.type
_entity.pdbx_description
1 polymer ?
#
loop_
_entity_poly.entity_id
_entity_poly.type
_entity_poly.pdbx_seq_one_letter_code
_entity_poly.pdbx_strand_id
1 'polypeptide(L)'
;MKVSTNQGIKNSFTKYINANGDKRKSNIFSDWYCGITNNVNIRNAQHKKKHGEITYWMALKANSKNEANEIETYYNNKGTINSSNIGGAVKSSSFVYIFKMPKLKPLVWIYQNIFYILTKYSITEKPKFNISENVF
;
A
#
# COMPACT_ATOMS: atom_id res chain seq x y z
N MET A 1 25.73 16.67 20.01
CA MET A 1 25.57 15.61 18.98
C MET A 1 24.08 15.49 18.65
N LYS A 2 23.61 16.02 17.51
CA LYS A 2 22.19 15.94 17.12
C LYS A 2 21.93 14.62 16.38
N VAL A 3 21.52 13.60 17.12
CA VAL A 3 20.97 12.35 16.57
C VAL A 3 19.46 12.57 16.42
N SER A 4 18.98 13.16 15.31
CA SER A 4 17.54 13.49 15.22
C SER A 4 16.91 13.56 13.82
N THR A 5 17.27 12.69 12.87
CA THR A 5 16.59 12.68 11.56
C THR A 5 15.72 11.44 11.34
N ASN A 6 16.19 10.25 11.73
CA ASN A 6 15.43 9.02 11.55
C ASN A 6 14.14 9.04 12.39
N GLN A 7 14.25 9.50 13.65
CA GLN A 7 13.12 9.63 14.54
C GLN A 7 12.09 10.66 14.04
N GLY A 8 12.51 11.71 13.33
CA GLY A 8 11.63 12.74 12.80
C GLY A 8 10.69 12.23 11.71
N ILE A 9 11.22 11.44 10.76
CA ILE A 9 10.41 10.81 9.71
C ILE A 9 9.49 9.74 10.32
N LYS A 10 10.00 8.91 11.24
CA LYS A 10 9.19 7.94 11.98
C LYS A 10 8.03 8.62 12.71
N ASN A 11 8.28 9.69 13.46
CA ASN A 11 7.22 10.41 14.17
C ASN A 11 6.19 11.02 13.20
N SER A 12 6.64 11.60 12.10
CA SER A 12 5.77 12.19 11.07
C SER A 12 4.83 11.16 10.44
N PHE A 13 5.38 10.02 10.01
CA PHE A 13 4.61 8.91 9.46
C PHE A 13 3.66 8.30 10.50
N THR A 14 4.12 8.06 11.72
CA THR A 14 3.26 7.51 12.78
C THR A 14 2.09 8.45 13.09
N LYS A 15 2.35 9.76 13.19
CA LYS A 15 1.30 10.77 13.38
C LYS A 15 0.30 10.75 12.22
N TYR A 16 0.81 10.68 10.98
CA TYR A 16 -0.02 10.66 9.79
C TYR A 16 -0.89 9.40 9.70
N ILE A 17 -0.32 8.23 10.01
CA ILE A 17 -1.03 6.95 10.07
C ILE A 17 -2.09 6.98 11.17
N ASN A 18 -1.76 7.47 12.36
CA ASN A 18 -2.72 7.56 13.47
C ASN A 18 -3.90 8.51 13.18
N ALA A 19 -3.67 9.55 12.37
CA ALA A 19 -4.71 10.49 11.95
C ALA A 19 -5.65 9.91 10.89
N ASN A 20 -5.15 9.04 10.00
CA ASN A 20 -5.89 8.56 8.81
C ASN A 20 -6.18 7.04 8.81
N GLY A 21 -5.70 6.32 9.83
CA GLY A 21 -5.85 4.87 10.01
C GLY A 21 -7.16 4.49 10.69
N ASP A 22 -7.54 3.22 10.55
CA ASP A 22 -8.71 2.68 11.27
C ASP A 22 -8.31 2.26 12.69
N LYS A 23 -8.65 3.09 13.68
CA LYS A 23 -8.30 2.88 15.09
C LYS A 23 -8.97 1.65 15.73
N ARG A 24 -9.95 1.04 15.06
CA ARG A 24 -10.62 -0.18 15.54
C ARG A 24 -9.82 -1.45 15.23
N LYS A 25 -8.81 -1.36 14.35
CA LYS A 25 -7.96 -2.49 14.02
C LYS A 25 -6.95 -2.76 15.14
N SER A 26 -6.73 -4.04 15.43
CA SER A 26 -5.67 -4.50 16.35
C SER A 26 -4.28 -4.00 15.91
N ASN A 27 -4.05 -3.88 14.60
CA ASN A 27 -2.88 -3.23 14.04
C ASN A 27 -3.28 -2.14 13.03
N ILE A 28 -3.13 -0.88 13.43
CA ILE A 28 -3.44 0.29 12.59
C ILE A 28 -2.54 0.39 11.34
N PHE A 29 -1.35 -0.22 11.36
CA PHE A 29 -0.39 -0.21 10.26
C PHE A 29 -0.71 -1.22 9.15
N SER A 30 -1.61 -2.19 9.41
CA SER A 30 -1.89 -3.32 8.51
C SER A 30 -2.45 -2.96 7.13
N ASP A 31 -3.08 -1.78 6.98
CA ASP A 31 -3.58 -1.27 5.69
C ASP A 31 -2.57 -0.37 4.97
N TRP A 32 -1.41 -0.15 5.56
CA TRP A 32 -0.43 0.81 5.06
C TRP A 32 0.70 0.08 4.38
N TYR A 33 1.24 0.70 3.34
CA TYR A 33 2.45 0.27 2.68
C TYR A 33 3.55 1.31 2.93
N CYS A 34 4.75 0.85 3.24
CA CYS A 34 5.95 1.69 3.34
C CYS A 34 6.95 1.25 2.27
N GLY A 35 7.61 2.21 1.63
CA GLY A 35 8.66 1.89 0.68
C GLY A 35 9.62 3.02 0.41
N ILE A 36 10.64 2.72 -0.39
CA ILE A 36 11.70 3.66 -0.75
C ILE A 36 11.69 3.97 -2.25
N THR A 37 11.98 5.21 -2.63
CA THR A 37 12.06 5.66 -4.02
C THR A 37 13.11 6.75 -4.24
N ASN A 38 13.53 6.89 -5.50
CA ASN A 38 14.27 8.05 -6.00
C ASN A 38 13.36 9.13 -6.57
N ASN A 39 12.19 8.73 -7.05
CA ASN A 39 11.25 9.61 -7.72
C ASN A 39 9.86 9.36 -7.15
N VAL A 40 9.39 10.30 -6.33
CA VAL A 40 8.11 10.23 -5.63
C VAL A 40 6.94 10.22 -6.63
N ASN A 41 7.02 11.05 -7.68
CA ASN A 41 5.95 11.21 -8.65
C ASN A 41 5.75 9.95 -9.50
N ILE A 42 6.84 9.40 -10.04
CA ILE A 42 6.79 8.16 -10.82
C ILE A 42 6.28 7.01 -9.94
N ARG A 43 6.78 6.89 -8.70
CA ARG A 43 6.37 5.79 -7.82
C ARG A 43 4.91 5.89 -7.39
N ASN A 44 4.41 7.10 -7.13
CA ASN A 44 3.00 7.34 -6.87
C ASN A 44 2.14 6.91 -8.07
N ALA A 45 2.52 7.31 -9.30
CA ALA A 45 1.81 6.90 -10.51
C ALA A 45 1.84 5.37 -10.74
N GLN A 46 2.98 4.71 -10.48
CA GLN A 46 3.10 3.25 -10.56
C GLN A 46 2.16 2.54 -9.58
N HIS A 47 2.09 3.01 -8.33
CA HIS A 47 1.19 2.44 -7.32
C HIS A 47 -0.27 2.69 -7.67
N LYS A 48 -0.62 3.89 -8.14
CA LYS A 48 -1.98 4.19 -8.64
C LYS A 48 -2.39 3.28 -9.79
N LYS A 49 -1.48 3.03 -10.74
CA LYS A 49 -1.73 2.11 -11.87
C LYS A 49 -1.91 0.66 -11.41
N LYS A 50 -1.11 0.21 -10.43
CA LYS A 50 -1.10 -1.18 -9.97
C LYS A 50 -2.27 -1.50 -9.02
N HIS A 51 -2.60 -0.57 -8.13
CA HIS A 51 -3.52 -0.81 -7.02
C HIS A 51 -4.85 -0.08 -7.17
N GLY A 52 -5.00 0.78 -8.18
CA GLY A 52 -6.10 1.73 -8.27
C GLY A 52 -5.83 2.97 -7.44
N GLU A 53 -6.87 3.74 -7.14
CA GLU A 53 -6.71 5.00 -6.41
C GLU A 53 -6.14 4.76 -5.00
N ILE A 54 -4.88 5.15 -4.81
CA ILE A 54 -4.23 5.12 -3.50
C ILE A 54 -4.57 6.39 -2.73
N THR A 55 -4.83 6.25 -1.43
CA THR A 55 -5.18 7.37 -0.55
C THR A 55 -4.09 7.60 0.49
N TYR A 56 -4.05 8.83 1.02
CA TYR A 56 -3.13 9.22 2.08
C TYR A 56 -1.65 8.96 1.73
N TRP A 57 -1.21 9.49 0.59
CA TRP A 57 0.18 9.42 0.16
C TRP A 57 1.03 10.47 0.86
N MET A 58 2.11 10.05 1.51
CA MET A 58 3.13 10.94 2.07
C MET A 58 4.52 10.44 1.71
N ALA A 59 5.40 11.34 1.29
CA ALA A 59 6.81 11.03 1.05
C ALA A 59 7.70 12.08 1.71
N LEU A 60 8.78 11.62 2.34
CA LEU A 60 9.75 12.45 3.06
C LEU A 60 11.17 12.07 2.63
N LYS A 61 12.04 13.06 2.54
CA LYS A 61 13.45 12.86 2.20
C LYS A 61 14.22 12.43 3.45
N ALA A 62 14.83 11.25 3.39
CA ALA A 62 15.88 10.80 4.28
C ALA A 62 17.24 11.40 3.87
N ASN A 63 18.15 11.53 4.82
CA ASN A 63 19.49 12.06 4.59
C ASN A 63 20.43 11.05 3.94
N SER A 64 20.12 9.76 4.07
CA SER A 64 20.92 8.69 3.49
C SER A 64 20.07 7.48 3.10
N LYS A 65 20.63 6.63 2.24
CA LYS A 65 20.06 5.33 1.90
C LYS A 65 19.89 4.45 3.15
N ASN A 66 20.88 4.46 4.04
CA ASN A 66 20.83 3.63 5.26
C ASN A 66 19.66 4.06 6.15
N GLU A 67 19.48 5.37 6.33
CA GLU A 67 18.32 5.90 7.06
C GLU A 67 17.00 5.53 6.38
N ALA A 68 16.92 5.60 5.04
CA ALA A 68 15.72 5.19 4.31
C ALA A 68 15.37 3.70 4.55
N ASN A 69 16.37 2.82 4.47
CA ASN A 69 16.23 1.39 4.76
C ASN A 69 15.82 1.14 6.22
N GLU A 70 16.42 1.83 7.18
CA GLU A 70 16.05 1.71 8.60
C GLU A 70 14.59 2.12 8.86
N ILE A 71 14.09 3.13 8.15
CA ILE A 71 12.68 3.56 8.27
C ILE A 71 11.76 2.54 7.62
N GLU A 72 12.07 2.03 6.42
CA GLU A 72 11.28 0.99 5.75
C GLU A 72 11.19 -0.28 6.63
N THR A 73 12.33 -0.76 7.13
CA THR A 73 12.39 -1.91 8.04
C THR A 73 11.59 -1.68 9.33
N TYR A 74 11.68 -0.48 9.91
CA TYR A 74 10.90 -0.14 11.11
C TYR A 74 9.39 -0.29 10.86
N TYR A 75 8.88 0.22 9.74
CA TYR A 75 7.45 0.14 9.43
C TYR A 75 6.99 -1.27 9.04
N ASN A 76 7.84 -2.02 8.33
CA ASN A 76 7.59 -3.43 8.08
C ASN A 76 7.46 -4.22 9.40
N ASN A 77 8.33 -3.96 10.37
CA ASN A 77 8.25 -4.56 11.70
C ASN A 77 7.02 -4.10 12.51
N LYS A 78 6.46 -2.91 12.21
CA LYS A 78 5.18 -2.46 12.76
C LYS A 78 3.97 -3.12 12.08
N GLY A 79 4.19 -3.87 11.00
CA GLY A 79 3.16 -4.61 10.28
C GLY A 79 2.53 -3.81 9.14
N THR A 80 3.27 -2.90 8.50
CA THR A 80 2.89 -2.45 7.15
C THR A 80 2.97 -3.63 6.17
N ILE A 81 2.23 -3.52 5.08
CA ILE A 81 2.20 -4.52 4.02
C ILE A 81 3.60 -4.66 3.43
N ASN A 82 4.17 -5.85 3.56
CA ASN A 82 5.50 -6.15 3.05
C ASN A 82 5.48 -6.25 1.52
N SER A 83 6.46 -5.60 0.90
CA SER A 83 6.94 -5.98 -0.42
C SER A 83 7.79 -7.25 -0.29
N SER A 84 7.75 -8.15 -1.27
CA SER A 84 8.72 -9.26 -1.35
C SER A 84 10.17 -8.78 -1.45
N ASN A 85 10.37 -7.52 -1.85
CA ASN A 85 11.67 -6.86 -1.94
C ASN A 85 11.79 -5.80 -0.82
N ILE A 86 12.21 -6.22 0.37
CA ILE A 86 12.61 -5.31 1.47
C ILE A 86 14.01 -4.78 1.16
N GLY A 87 14.26 -3.47 1.35
CA GLY A 87 15.55 -2.86 1.06
C GLY A 87 15.78 -2.53 -0.42
N GLY A 88 14.70 -2.29 -1.18
CA GLY A 88 14.73 -1.98 -2.62
C GLY A 88 15.38 -0.62 -2.99
N ALA A 89 16.07 0.02 -2.05
CA ALA A 89 16.81 1.25 -2.24
C ALA A 89 18.06 1.01 -3.11
N VAL A 90 18.08 1.54 -4.33
CA VAL A 90 19.32 1.68 -5.10
C VAL A 90 20.22 2.75 -4.45
N LYS A 91 21.52 2.81 -4.80
CA LYS A 91 22.52 3.68 -4.12
C LYS A 91 22.11 5.15 -3.92
N SER A 92 21.25 5.69 -4.78
CA SER A 92 20.77 7.08 -4.73
C SER A 92 19.45 7.31 -3.98
N SER A 93 18.73 6.24 -3.60
CA SER A 93 17.39 6.35 -3.03
C SER A 93 17.39 7.07 -1.68
N SER A 94 16.77 8.25 -1.65
CA SER A 94 16.71 9.12 -0.48
C SER A 94 15.29 9.50 -0.07
N PHE A 95 14.23 9.01 -0.73
CA PHE A 95 12.85 9.26 -0.28
C PHE A 95 12.22 8.00 0.28
N VAL A 96 11.64 8.13 1.48
CA VAL A 96 10.76 7.12 2.06
C VAL A 96 9.32 7.62 1.87
N TYR A 97 8.40 6.72 1.57
CA TYR A 97 6.99 7.04 1.41
C TYR A 97 6.11 6.02 2.09
N ILE A 98 4.92 6.48 2.47
CA ILE A 98 3.82 5.66 2.96
C ILE A 98 2.55 5.98 2.19
N PHE A 99 1.68 5.00 2.03
CA PHE A 99 0.31 5.22 1.60
C PHE A 99 -0.63 4.15 2.16
N LYS A 100 -1.92 4.47 2.19
CA LYS A 100 -2.95 3.50 2.58
C LYS A 100 -3.40 2.71 1.36
N MET A 101 -3.24 1.40 1.42
CA MET A 101 -3.70 0.51 0.37
C MET A 101 -5.22 0.63 0.22
N PRO A 102 -5.72 0.69 -1.03
CA PRO A 102 -7.15 0.66 -1.25
C PRO A 102 -7.68 -0.66 -0.69
N LYS A 103 -8.77 -0.60 0.08
CA LYS A 103 -9.53 -1.79 0.42
C LYS A 103 -9.98 -2.37 -0.92
N LEU A 104 -9.44 -3.52 -1.31
CA LEU A 104 -9.85 -4.22 -2.52
C LEU A 104 -11.37 -4.19 -2.56
N LYS A 105 -11.97 -3.52 -3.56
CA LYS A 105 -13.38 -3.79 -3.86
C LYS A 105 -13.40 -5.27 -4.24
N PRO A 106 -14.08 -6.16 -3.49
CA PRO A 106 -14.02 -7.59 -3.73
C PRO A 106 -14.42 -7.99 -5.16
N LEU A 107 -15.14 -7.11 -5.87
CA LEU A 107 -15.74 -7.40 -7.16
C LEU A 107 -14.72 -7.45 -8.32
N VAL A 108 -13.73 -6.55 -8.42
CA VAL A 108 -12.92 -6.46 -9.66
C VAL A 108 -12.01 -7.68 -9.86
N TRP A 109 -11.44 -8.22 -8.77
CA TRP A 109 -10.61 -9.43 -8.85
C TRP A 109 -11.44 -10.69 -9.14
N ILE A 110 -12.65 -10.79 -8.57
CA ILE A 110 -13.60 -11.86 -8.88
C ILE A 110 -14.00 -11.81 -10.36
N TYR A 111 -14.36 -10.64 -10.89
CA TYR A 111 -14.77 -10.50 -12.30
C TYR A 111 -13.65 -10.88 -13.29
N GLN A 112 -12.40 -10.47 -13.04
CA GLN A 112 -11.30 -10.79 -13.94
C GLN A 112 -10.93 -12.28 -13.92
N ASN A 113 -10.96 -12.92 -12.75
CA ASN A 113 -10.67 -14.36 -12.64
C ASN A 113 -11.83 -15.22 -13.15
N ILE A 114 -13.09 -14.86 -12.88
CA ILE A 114 -14.26 -15.57 -13.43
C ILE A 114 -14.29 -15.43 -14.95
N PHE A 115 -14.07 -14.23 -15.51
CA PHE A 115 -14.09 -14.04 -16.96
C PHE A 115 -12.96 -14.83 -17.67
N TYR A 116 -11.76 -14.88 -17.09
CA TYR A 116 -10.66 -15.69 -17.60
C TYR A 116 -10.96 -17.20 -17.54
N ILE A 117 -11.59 -17.68 -16.47
CA ILE A 117 -12.03 -19.08 -16.37
C ILE A 117 -13.13 -19.38 -17.39
N LEU A 118 -14.16 -18.55 -17.51
CA LEU A 118 -15.28 -18.75 -18.44
C LEU A 118 -14.82 -18.74 -19.90
N THR A 119 -13.88 -17.86 -20.27
CA THR A 119 -13.33 -17.78 -21.63
C THR A 119 -12.38 -18.93 -21.95
N LYS A 120 -11.63 -19.45 -20.97
CA LYS A 120 -10.70 -20.56 -21.18
C LYS A 120 -11.40 -21.93 -21.28
N TYR A 121 -12.57 -22.08 -20.67
CA TYR A 121 -13.33 -23.34 -20.66
C TYR A 121 -14.56 -23.34 -21.58
N SER A 122 -14.73 -22.33 -22.47
CA SER A 122 -15.84 -22.24 -23.43
C SER A 122 -17.23 -22.48 -22.82
N ILE A 123 -17.45 -22.04 -21.58
CA ILE A 123 -18.77 -22.08 -20.96
C ILE A 123 -19.53 -20.85 -21.46
N THR A 124 -20.31 -21.02 -22.53
CA THR A 124 -21.08 -19.95 -23.20
C THR A 124 -22.38 -19.55 -22.49
N GLU A 125 -22.65 -20.07 -21.30
CA GLU A 125 -23.83 -19.71 -20.55
C GLU A 125 -23.55 -18.57 -19.57
N LYS A 126 -24.19 -17.42 -19.83
CA LYS A 126 -24.22 -16.30 -18.89
C LYS A 126 -24.79 -16.79 -17.55
N PRO A 127 -24.10 -16.57 -16.41
CA PRO A 127 -24.70 -16.86 -15.11
C PRO A 127 -25.95 -16.00 -14.92
N LYS A 128 -27.12 -16.63 -14.84
CA LYS A 128 -28.37 -15.96 -14.45
C LYS A 128 -28.31 -15.70 -12.95
N PHE A 129 -27.92 -14.49 -12.57
CA PHE A 129 -28.10 -14.02 -11.20
C PHE A 129 -29.59 -13.72 -10.98
N ASN A 130 -30.28 -14.62 -10.29
CA ASN A 130 -31.57 -14.30 -9.68
C ASN A 130 -31.28 -13.54 -8.39
N ILE A 131 -31.44 -12.22 -8.44
CA ILE A 131 -31.55 -11.41 -7.23
C ILE A 131 -32.99 -11.64 -6.75
N SER A 132 -33.19 -12.60 -5.84
CA SER A 132 -34.45 -12.65 -5.11
C SER A 132 -34.49 -11.41 -4.22
N GLU A 133 -35.35 -10.47 -4.60
CA GLU A 133 -35.88 -9.46 -3.70
C GLU A 133 -36.43 -10.16 -2.46
N ASN A 134 -35.77 -9.95 -1.32
CA ASN A 134 -36.39 -10.07 -0.01
C ASN A 134 -35.86 -8.92 0.83
N VAL A 135 -36.39 -7.74 0.53
CA VAL A 135 -36.47 -6.62 1.45
C VAL A 135 -37.94 -6.48 1.83
N PHE A 136 -38.30 -7.05 2.97
CA PHE A 136 -39.35 -6.56 3.86
C PHE A 136 -38.92 -6.86 5.29
#